data_AF-A0AAU4I6P4-F1
#
_entry.id   AF-A0AAU4I6P4-F1
#
_cell.length_a   1.000
_cell.length_b   1.000
_cell.length_c   1.000
_cell.angle_alpha   90.00
_cell.angle_beta   90.00
_cell.angle_gamma   90.00
#
_symmetry.space_group_name_H-M   'P 1'
#
loop_
_entity.id
_entity.type
_entity.pdbx_description
1 polymer ?
#
loop_
_entity_poly.entity_id
_entity_poly.type
_entity_poly.pdbx_seq_one_letter_code
_entity_poly.pdbx_strand_id
1 'polypeptide(L)'
;MHEAPSAERGQTTQADGRPSLAQRRKTALRLEIAGAAVRLFASQGVTATTGEQIAQAVGISGRTLWRHFPTKESCVLPLFSAGLEFAVEQLGNWPPETGLLDFFTDSCRNGELPPTAPVLLELIRMTSTDPALRAVWLQAHDDALPVLGELLARRSGGNADDLRIKVHAATLNGALRAAAEDFARRFADDPETPDGEIATCLLAALRAASEGLPY
;
A
#
# COMPACT_ATOMS: atom_id res chain seq x y z
N MET A 1 -40.32 -54.15 -5.27
CA MET A 1 -39.21 -53.94 -6.21
C MET A 1 -39.22 -52.47 -6.58
N HIS A 2 -38.37 -51.66 -5.93
CA HIS A 2 -37.41 -50.70 -6.56
C HIS A 2 -38.10 -49.49 -7.22
N GLU A 3 -37.91 -48.22 -6.83
CA GLU A 3 -36.66 -47.51 -6.55
C GLU A 3 -36.83 -46.29 -5.60
N ALA A 4 -35.70 -45.89 -5.03
CA ALA A 4 -35.47 -44.80 -4.09
C ALA A 4 -35.25 -43.44 -4.83
N PRO A 5 -35.06 -42.32 -4.10
CA PRO A 5 -35.22 -40.97 -4.62
C PRO A 5 -33.99 -40.44 -5.38
N SER A 6 -34.26 -39.53 -6.33
CA SER A 6 -33.24 -38.81 -7.09
C SER A 6 -32.40 -37.90 -6.19
N ALA A 7 -31.08 -38.06 -6.33
CA ALA A 7 -30.06 -37.38 -5.56
C ALA A 7 -29.90 -35.90 -5.97
N GLU A 8 -29.78 -35.05 -4.95
CA GLU A 8 -29.03 -33.80 -4.99
C GLU A 8 -27.56 -34.06 -5.38
N ARG A 9 -26.98 -33.14 -6.17
CA ARG A 9 -25.58 -32.64 -6.14
C ARG A 9 -25.28 -31.94 -7.48
N GLY A 10 -24.81 -30.71 -7.54
CA GLY A 10 -24.48 -29.74 -6.51
C GLY A 10 -24.41 -28.36 -7.15
N GLN A 11 -25.11 -27.41 -6.55
CA GLN A 11 -24.87 -26.01 -6.81
C GLN A 11 -23.61 -25.62 -6.04
N THR A 12 -22.50 -25.45 -6.75
CA THR A 12 -21.28 -24.89 -6.18
C THR A 12 -21.56 -23.44 -5.84
N THR A 13 -21.56 -23.20 -4.53
CA THR A 13 -21.72 -21.94 -3.82
C THR A 13 -20.95 -20.80 -4.48
N GLN A 14 -21.67 -19.74 -4.86
CA GLN A 14 -21.12 -18.39 -5.03
C GLN A 14 -20.30 -18.02 -3.79
N ALA A 15 -18.99 -17.92 -3.94
CA ALA A 15 -18.12 -17.47 -2.87
C ALA A 15 -18.31 -15.96 -2.66
N ASP A 16 -19.00 -15.62 -1.58
CA ASP A 16 -19.08 -14.29 -0.97
C ASP A 16 -17.68 -13.65 -0.89
N GLY A 17 -17.55 -12.37 -1.23
CA GLY A 17 -16.28 -11.62 -1.32
C GLY A 17 -15.49 -11.43 -0.01
N ARG A 18 -15.76 -12.23 1.03
CA ARG A 18 -15.07 -12.17 2.31
C ARG A 18 -13.90 -13.15 2.34
N PRO A 19 -12.68 -12.70 2.70
CA PRO A 19 -11.51 -13.56 2.73
C PRO A 19 -11.69 -14.70 3.75
N SER A 20 -11.34 -15.92 3.32
CA SER A 20 -11.34 -17.12 4.15
C SER A 20 -10.43 -16.97 5.37
N LEU A 21 -10.69 -17.75 6.43
CA LEU A 21 -9.86 -17.76 7.64
C LEU A 21 -8.37 -18.03 7.31
N ALA A 22 -8.10 -18.88 6.32
CA ALA A 22 -6.76 -19.17 5.85
C ALA A 22 -6.08 -17.94 5.21
N GLN A 23 -6.81 -17.18 4.38
CA GLN A 23 -6.31 -15.93 3.79
C GLN A 23 -6.04 -14.86 4.84
N ARG A 24 -6.94 -14.72 5.84
CA ARG A 24 -6.75 -13.78 6.95
C ARG A 24 -5.50 -14.12 7.77
N ARG A 25 -5.32 -15.40 8.13
CA ARG A 25 -4.12 -15.88 8.84
C ARG A 25 -2.84 -15.64 8.04
N LYS A 26 -2.87 -15.88 6.72
CA LYS A 26 -1.73 -15.62 5.82
C LYS A 26 -1.38 -14.12 5.80
N THR A 27 -2.39 -13.25 5.71
CA THR A 27 -2.20 -11.79 5.68
C THR A 27 -1.65 -11.28 7.01
N ALA A 28 -2.21 -11.73 8.14
CA ALA A 28 -1.73 -11.38 9.47
C ALA A 28 -0.26 -11.79 9.66
N LEU A 29 0.11 -13.02 9.29
CA LEU A 29 1.50 -13.48 9.37
C LEU A 29 2.44 -12.64 8.48
N ARG A 30 2.01 -12.28 7.27
CA ARG A 30 2.82 -11.44 6.37
C ARG A 30 3.05 -10.04 6.96
N LEU A 31 2.04 -9.44 7.59
CA LEU A 31 2.19 -8.16 8.28
C LEU A 31 3.07 -8.27 9.53
N GLU A 32 2.97 -9.37 10.28
CA GLU A 32 3.84 -9.64 11.43
C GLU A 32 5.32 -9.75 11.02
N ILE A 33 5.59 -10.52 9.95
CA ILE A 33 6.92 -10.62 9.34
C ILE A 33 7.42 -9.24 8.89
N ALA A 34 6.58 -8.47 8.21
CA ALA A 34 6.94 -7.14 7.73
C ALA A 34 7.31 -6.20 8.89
N GLY A 35 6.50 -6.17 9.96
CA GLY A 35 6.79 -5.37 11.15
C GLY A 35 8.10 -5.78 11.84
N ALA A 36 8.41 -7.08 11.91
CA ALA A 36 9.69 -7.56 12.44
C ALA A 36 10.87 -7.17 11.56
N ALA A 37 10.72 -7.25 10.24
CA ALA A 37 11.75 -6.83 9.29
C ALA A 37 12.06 -5.34 9.43
N VAL A 38 11.04 -4.46 9.49
CA VAL A 38 11.26 -3.02 9.67
C VAL A 38 12.01 -2.72 10.97
N ARG A 39 11.62 -3.34 12.11
CA ARG A 39 12.33 -3.13 13.39
C ARG A 39 13.80 -3.55 13.36
N LEU A 40 14.12 -4.64 12.64
CA LEU A 40 15.51 -5.08 12.48
C LEU A 40 16.28 -4.17 11.52
N PHE A 41 15.67 -3.77 10.40
CA PHE A 41 16.27 -2.81 9.47
C PHE A 41 16.54 -1.45 10.14
N ALA A 42 15.63 -0.99 11.00
CA ALA A 42 15.79 0.22 11.80
C ALA A 42 16.95 0.13 12.78
N SER A 43 17.05 -0.97 13.53
CA SER A 43 17.98 -1.08 14.65
C SER A 43 19.42 -1.38 14.24
N GLN A 44 19.63 -2.16 13.18
CA GLN A 44 20.97 -2.62 12.76
C GLN A 44 21.25 -2.42 11.26
N GLY A 45 20.32 -1.86 10.50
CA GLY A 45 20.45 -1.66 9.06
C GLY A 45 20.02 -2.87 8.23
N VAL A 46 19.64 -2.61 6.96
CA VAL A 46 19.18 -3.63 6.01
C VAL A 46 20.27 -4.65 5.69
N THR A 47 21.50 -4.18 5.48
CA THR A 47 22.64 -5.03 5.10
C THR A 47 23.03 -6.02 6.22
N ALA A 48 23.00 -5.59 7.48
CA ALA A 48 23.37 -6.43 8.62
C ALA A 48 22.24 -7.40 9.04
N THR A 49 21.03 -7.22 8.51
CA THR A 49 19.88 -8.06 8.83
C THR A 49 19.80 -9.27 7.92
N THR A 50 19.58 -10.45 8.50
CA THR A 50 19.37 -11.70 7.74
C THR A 50 17.91 -12.15 7.78
N GLY A 51 17.52 -12.96 6.79
CA GLY A 51 16.19 -13.58 6.81
C GLY A 51 15.99 -14.50 8.01
N GLU A 52 17.04 -15.18 8.46
CA GLU A 52 17.01 -16.03 9.65
C GLU A 52 16.68 -15.23 10.91
N GLN A 53 17.24 -14.03 11.07
CA GLN A 53 16.90 -13.13 12.18
C GLN A 53 15.43 -12.69 12.14
N ILE A 54 14.93 -12.33 10.95
CA ILE A 54 13.51 -11.96 10.75
C ILE A 54 12.61 -13.14 11.09
N ALA A 55 12.93 -14.34 10.60
CA ALA A 55 12.17 -15.56 10.87
C ALA A 55 12.14 -15.90 12.37
N GLN A 56 13.29 -15.79 13.04
CA GLN A 56 13.41 -16.00 14.47
C GLN A 56 12.57 -14.99 15.27
N ALA A 57 12.55 -13.72 14.86
CA ALA A 57 11.81 -12.66 15.54
C ALA A 57 10.28 -12.88 15.57
N VAL A 58 9.75 -13.69 14.65
CA VAL A 58 8.31 -14.05 14.60
C VAL A 58 8.05 -15.55 14.83
N GLY A 59 9.06 -16.29 15.31
CA GLY A 59 8.90 -17.70 15.70
C GLY A 59 8.67 -18.68 14.54
N ILE A 60 9.15 -18.38 13.33
CA ILE A 60 9.03 -19.26 12.15
C ILE A 60 10.40 -19.77 11.68
N SER A 61 10.41 -20.83 10.88
CA SER A 61 11.64 -21.29 10.22
C SER A 61 11.99 -20.43 9.00
N GLY A 62 13.29 -20.33 8.67
CA GLY A 62 13.74 -19.66 7.44
C GLY A 62 13.07 -20.25 6.18
N ARG A 63 12.89 -21.57 6.10
CA ARG A 63 12.11 -22.22 5.02
C ARG A 63 10.69 -21.67 4.91
N THR A 64 10.05 -21.37 6.04
CA THR A 64 8.70 -20.79 6.04
C THR A 64 8.73 -19.35 5.57
N LEU A 65 9.72 -18.55 6.00
CA LEU A 65 9.92 -17.20 5.50
C LEU A 65 10.10 -17.17 3.98
N TRP A 66 11.04 -17.96 3.46
CA TRP A 66 11.38 -17.98 2.03
C TRP A 66 10.25 -18.50 1.13
N ARG A 67 9.28 -19.25 1.70
CA ARG A 67 8.05 -19.62 1.00
C ARG A 67 7.14 -18.41 0.73
N HIS A 68 7.17 -17.40 1.59
CA HIS A 68 6.33 -16.21 1.48
C HIS A 68 7.02 -15.04 0.78
N PHE A 69 8.35 -14.96 0.90
CA PHE A 69 9.15 -13.81 0.49
C PHE A 69 10.43 -14.31 -0.18
N PRO A 70 10.72 -13.95 -1.43
CA PRO A 70 11.94 -14.40 -2.11
C PRO A 70 13.22 -13.75 -1.55
N THR A 71 13.11 -12.57 -0.95
CA THR A 71 14.25 -11.82 -0.39
C THR A 71 13.89 -11.20 0.96
N LYS A 72 14.90 -10.84 1.77
CA LYS A 72 14.66 -10.19 3.07
C LYS A 72 13.97 -8.83 2.90
N GLU A 73 14.30 -8.09 1.84
CA GLU A 73 13.72 -6.79 1.52
C GLU A 73 12.26 -6.94 1.09
N SER A 74 11.91 -8.00 0.35
CA SER A 74 10.51 -8.27 -0.01
C SER A 74 9.61 -8.55 1.20
N CYS A 75 10.18 -8.84 2.38
CA CYS A 75 9.42 -9.01 3.62
C CYS A 75 8.62 -7.76 4.00
N VAL A 76 9.06 -6.56 3.58
CA VAL A 76 8.37 -5.30 3.90
C VAL A 76 7.26 -4.92 2.92
N LEU A 77 7.16 -5.60 1.77
CA LEU A 77 6.15 -5.33 0.75
C LEU A 77 4.72 -5.25 1.33
N PRO A 78 4.27 -6.15 2.24
CA PRO A 78 2.93 -6.06 2.81
C PRO A 78 2.62 -4.73 3.53
N LEU A 79 3.62 -4.08 4.13
CA LEU A 79 3.43 -2.77 4.76
C LEU A 79 3.27 -1.65 3.73
N PHE A 80 4.09 -1.67 2.66
CA PHE A 80 3.91 -0.73 1.55
C PHE A 80 2.54 -0.90 0.87
N SER A 81 2.16 -2.14 0.57
CA SER A 81 0.86 -2.45 -0.01
C SER A 81 -0.28 -1.98 0.88
N ALA A 82 -0.22 -2.23 2.19
CA ALA A 82 -1.27 -1.78 3.11
C ALA A 82 -1.41 -0.25 3.15
N GLY A 83 -0.30 0.51 3.09
CA GLY A 83 -0.34 1.97 3.00
C GLY A 83 -0.99 2.47 1.71
N LEU A 84 -0.69 1.83 0.57
CA LEU A 84 -1.28 2.17 -0.73
C LEU A 84 -2.74 1.74 -0.84
N GLU A 85 -3.09 0.56 -0.33
CA GLU A 85 -4.47 0.07 -0.23
C GLU A 85 -5.32 1.04 0.57
N PHE A 86 -4.82 1.55 1.71
CA PHE A 86 -5.50 2.59 2.47
C PHE A 86 -5.70 3.86 1.64
N ALA A 87 -4.66 4.36 0.95
CA ALA A 87 -4.79 5.55 0.11
C ALA A 87 -5.82 5.35 -1.04
N VAL A 88 -5.85 4.17 -1.64
CA VAL A 88 -6.83 3.79 -2.67
C VAL A 88 -8.24 3.68 -2.09
N GLU A 89 -8.40 3.12 -0.91
CA GLU A 89 -9.69 3.03 -0.21
C GLU A 89 -10.25 4.43 0.06
N GLN A 90 -9.40 5.35 0.54
CA GLN A 90 -9.78 6.75 0.73
C GLN A 90 -10.21 7.39 -0.60
N LEU A 91 -9.45 7.21 -1.68
CA LEU A 91 -9.84 7.66 -3.02
C LEU A 91 -11.15 7.01 -3.51
N GLY A 92 -11.48 5.80 -3.08
CA GLY A 92 -12.75 5.15 -3.38
C GLY A 92 -13.96 5.90 -2.84
N ASN A 93 -13.77 6.71 -1.80
CA ASN A 93 -14.79 7.57 -1.20
C ASN A 93 -14.88 8.96 -1.86
N TRP A 94 -14.12 9.22 -2.93
CA TRP A 94 -14.08 10.51 -3.63
C TRP A 94 -15.43 10.85 -4.29
N PRO A 95 -16.17 11.88 -3.82
CA PRO A 95 -17.50 12.19 -4.35
C PRO A 95 -17.45 12.65 -5.82
N PRO A 96 -18.45 12.30 -6.66
CA PRO A 96 -18.45 12.63 -8.10
C PRO A 96 -18.34 14.13 -8.41
N GLU A 97 -18.97 14.97 -7.59
CA GLU A 97 -19.07 16.42 -7.84
C GLU A 97 -17.91 17.23 -7.23
N THR A 98 -17.02 16.59 -6.47
CA THR A 98 -15.93 17.27 -5.75
C THR A 98 -14.64 17.20 -6.56
N GLY A 99 -13.91 18.31 -6.71
CA GLY A 99 -12.57 18.32 -7.27
C GLY A 99 -11.59 17.48 -6.43
N LEU A 100 -10.56 16.90 -7.05
CA LEU A 100 -9.59 16.05 -6.33
C LEU A 100 -8.89 16.80 -5.19
N LEU A 101 -8.48 18.03 -5.43
CA LEU A 101 -7.83 18.88 -4.42
C LEU A 101 -8.76 19.21 -3.26
N ASP A 102 -10.04 19.50 -3.53
CA ASP A 102 -11.03 19.79 -2.49
C ASP A 102 -11.30 18.54 -1.64
N PHE A 103 -11.44 17.39 -2.29
CA PHE A 103 -11.63 16.11 -1.62
C PHE A 103 -10.47 15.78 -0.68
N PHE A 104 -9.23 15.92 -1.13
CA PHE A 104 -8.06 15.71 -0.27
C PHE A 104 -7.93 16.76 0.82
N THR A 105 -8.30 18.02 0.54
CA THR A 105 -8.27 19.08 1.56
C THR A 105 -9.21 18.76 2.72
N ASP A 106 -10.43 18.28 2.43
CA ASP A 106 -11.40 17.86 3.45
C ASP A 106 -10.99 16.55 4.13
N SER A 107 -10.59 15.55 3.35
CA SER A 107 -10.15 14.25 3.88
C SER A 107 -8.95 14.37 4.80
N CYS A 108 -8.02 15.27 4.50
CA CYS A 108 -6.85 15.51 5.35
C CYS A 108 -7.18 16.32 6.62
N ARG A 109 -8.18 17.19 6.58
CA ARG A 109 -8.62 17.95 7.77
C ARG A 109 -9.37 17.07 8.76
N ASN A 110 -10.12 16.10 8.26
CA ASN A 110 -11.03 15.27 9.05
C ASN A 110 -10.52 13.83 9.22
N GLY A 111 -9.42 13.46 8.56
CA GLY A 111 -8.94 12.09 8.47
C GLY A 111 -7.84 11.76 9.48
N GLU A 112 -7.87 10.54 9.98
CA GLU A 112 -6.78 9.95 10.75
C GLU A 112 -5.75 9.33 9.81
N LEU A 113 -4.47 9.41 10.20
CA LEU A 113 -3.43 8.61 9.58
C LEU A 113 -3.70 7.11 9.83
N PRO A 114 -3.29 6.21 8.92
CA PRO A 114 -3.39 4.79 9.20
C PRO A 114 -2.60 4.47 10.48
N PRO A 115 -3.08 3.56 11.35
CA PRO A 115 -2.40 3.22 12.61
C PRO A 115 -0.94 2.76 12.45
N THR A 116 -0.57 2.27 11.26
CA THR A 116 0.77 1.83 10.90
C THR A 116 1.68 2.95 10.37
N ALA A 117 1.21 4.20 10.33
CA ALA A 117 1.91 5.33 9.73
C ALA A 117 3.35 5.51 10.25
N PRO A 118 3.67 5.46 11.55
CA PRO A 118 5.04 5.68 12.02
C PRO A 118 6.04 4.65 11.43
N VAL A 119 5.67 3.36 11.46
CA VAL A 119 6.50 2.27 10.92
C VAL A 119 6.64 2.37 9.40
N LEU A 120 5.56 2.76 8.71
CA LEU A 120 5.57 2.94 7.26
C LEU A 120 6.47 4.11 6.84
N LEU A 121 6.45 5.23 7.57
CA LEU A 121 7.27 6.40 7.29
C LEU A 121 8.76 6.13 7.50
N GLU A 122 9.10 5.46 8.60
CA GLU A 122 10.46 5.00 8.85
C GLU A 122 10.95 4.09 7.71
N LEU A 123 10.11 3.16 7.26
CA LEU A 123 10.44 2.29 6.14
C LEU A 123 10.61 3.06 4.82
N ILE A 124 9.73 4.02 4.52
CA ILE A 124 9.87 4.88 3.32
C ILE A 124 11.18 5.66 3.38
N ARG A 125 11.57 6.19 4.54
CA ARG A 125 12.85 6.88 4.73
C ARG A 125 14.04 5.97 4.35
N MET A 126 14.03 4.71 4.78
CA MET A 126 15.12 3.76 4.44
C MET A 126 15.29 3.54 2.94
N THR A 127 14.24 3.72 2.13
CA THR A 127 14.33 3.59 0.66
C THR A 127 15.25 4.64 0.02
N SER A 128 15.52 5.75 0.72
CA SER A 128 16.44 6.79 0.23
C SER A 128 17.91 6.37 0.28
N THR A 129 18.26 5.41 1.15
CA THR A 129 19.63 4.95 1.38
C THR A 129 19.86 3.49 1.00
N ASP A 130 18.79 2.69 0.87
CA ASP A 130 18.86 1.28 0.46
C ASP A 130 18.17 1.04 -0.90
N PRO A 131 18.95 0.76 -1.96
CA PRO A 131 18.42 0.49 -3.31
C PRO A 131 17.50 -0.74 -3.41
N ALA A 132 17.68 -1.75 -2.56
CA ALA A 132 16.88 -2.96 -2.63
C ALA A 132 15.49 -2.73 -2.02
N LEU A 133 15.40 -1.96 -0.91
CA LEU A 133 14.13 -1.45 -0.41
C LEU A 133 13.47 -0.48 -1.40
N ARG A 134 14.25 0.38 -2.06
CA ARG A 134 13.74 1.27 -3.11
C ARG A 134 13.05 0.51 -4.24
N ALA A 135 13.60 -0.62 -4.66
CA ALA A 135 12.98 -1.47 -5.68
C ALA A 135 11.64 -2.03 -5.21
N VAL A 136 11.54 -2.51 -3.97
CA VAL A 136 10.28 -3.03 -3.40
C VAL A 136 9.22 -1.92 -3.27
N TRP A 137 9.65 -0.71 -2.89
CA TRP A 137 8.76 0.46 -2.81
C TRP A 137 8.20 0.87 -4.18
N LEU A 138 9.05 0.90 -5.21
CA LEU A 138 8.62 1.18 -6.59
C LEU A 138 7.69 0.09 -7.12
N GLN A 139 7.97 -1.18 -6.83
CA GLN A 139 7.10 -2.29 -7.21
C GLN A 139 5.70 -2.14 -6.61
N ALA A 140 5.61 -1.82 -5.31
CA ALA A 140 4.32 -1.62 -4.65
C ALA A 140 3.49 -0.50 -5.33
N HIS A 141 4.14 0.58 -5.74
CA HIS A 141 3.51 1.67 -6.48
C HIS A 141 3.10 1.27 -7.89
N ASP A 142 3.90 0.46 -8.59
CA ASP A 142 3.55 -0.06 -9.92
C ASP A 142 2.34 -1.00 -9.84
N ASP A 143 2.31 -1.88 -8.85
CA ASP A 143 1.20 -2.81 -8.57
C ASP A 143 -0.12 -2.07 -8.28
N ALA A 144 -0.05 -0.83 -7.79
CA ALA A 144 -1.22 0.01 -7.51
C ALA A 144 -1.81 0.70 -8.75
N LEU A 145 -1.04 0.83 -9.85
CA LEU A 145 -1.46 1.57 -11.05
C LEU A 145 -2.74 1.04 -11.70
N PRO A 146 -2.94 -0.30 -11.88
CA PRO A 146 -4.18 -0.81 -12.45
C PRO A 146 -5.40 -0.45 -11.61
N VAL A 147 -5.28 -0.47 -10.28
CA VAL A 147 -6.38 -0.16 -9.36
C VAL A 147 -6.75 1.32 -9.43
N LEU A 148 -5.75 2.21 -9.47
CA LEU A 148 -5.95 3.65 -9.67
C LEU A 148 -6.56 3.95 -11.05
N GLY A 149 -6.10 3.27 -12.10
CA GLY A 149 -6.65 3.39 -13.45
C GLY A 149 -8.14 3.03 -13.50
N GLU A 150 -8.51 1.91 -12.90
CA GLU A 150 -9.91 1.47 -12.76
C GLU A 150 -10.77 2.47 -11.98
N LEU A 151 -10.24 3.04 -10.89
CA LEU A 151 -10.93 4.06 -10.11
C LEU A 151 -11.21 5.31 -10.95
N LEU A 152 -10.22 5.80 -11.68
CA LEU A 152 -10.34 6.98 -12.53
C LEU A 152 -11.24 6.74 -13.74
N ALA A 153 -11.16 5.55 -14.37
CA ALA A 153 -12.01 5.16 -15.48
C ALA A 153 -13.49 5.17 -15.09
N ARG A 154 -13.84 4.55 -13.95
CA ARG A 154 -15.21 4.57 -13.42
C ARG A 154 -15.70 5.99 -13.18
N ARG A 155 -14.83 6.85 -12.64
CA ARG A 155 -15.17 8.25 -12.36
C ARG A 155 -15.43 9.06 -13.63
N SER A 156 -14.60 8.89 -14.66
CA SER A 156 -14.72 9.66 -15.90
C SER A 156 -15.72 9.06 -16.90
N GLY A 157 -16.31 7.90 -16.60
CA GLY A 157 -17.10 7.11 -17.56
C GLY A 157 -16.25 6.59 -18.73
N GLY A 158 -14.94 6.42 -18.52
CA GLY A 158 -13.97 6.02 -19.54
C GLY A 158 -13.52 4.56 -19.40
N ASN A 159 -12.45 4.20 -20.13
CA ASN A 159 -11.83 2.88 -20.05
C ASN A 159 -10.45 2.96 -19.38
N ALA A 160 -10.16 2.06 -18.43
CA ALA A 160 -8.86 1.98 -17.75
C ALA A 160 -7.70 1.69 -18.72
N ASP A 161 -8.00 1.12 -19.89
CA ASP A 161 -7.01 0.89 -20.94
C ASP A 161 -6.65 2.13 -21.76
N ASP A 162 -7.44 3.21 -21.68
CA ASP A 162 -7.20 4.44 -22.41
C ASP A 162 -5.90 5.09 -21.93
N LEU A 163 -5.06 5.52 -22.88
CA LEU A 163 -3.78 6.18 -22.57
C LEU A 163 -3.97 7.38 -21.64
N ARG A 164 -5.04 8.15 -21.83
CA ARG A 164 -5.36 9.31 -20.97
C ARG A 164 -5.59 8.89 -19.52
N ILE A 165 -6.33 7.82 -19.27
CA ILE A 165 -6.57 7.32 -17.91
C ILE A 165 -5.30 6.76 -17.30
N LYS A 166 -4.51 6.01 -18.08
CA LYS A 166 -3.19 5.51 -17.65
C LYS A 166 -2.25 6.64 -17.23
N VAL A 167 -2.20 7.73 -18.01
CA VAL A 167 -1.41 8.93 -17.68
C VAL A 167 -1.93 9.58 -16.40
N HIS A 168 -3.25 9.76 -16.24
CA HIS A 168 -3.81 10.33 -15.01
C HIS A 168 -3.53 9.48 -13.77
N ALA A 169 -3.63 8.15 -13.89
CA ALA A 169 -3.29 7.22 -12.80
C ALA A 169 -1.81 7.32 -12.43
N ALA A 170 -0.92 7.35 -13.42
CA ALA A 170 0.51 7.51 -13.20
C ALA A 170 0.86 8.85 -12.56
N THR A 171 0.22 9.94 -13.00
CA THR A 171 0.40 11.28 -12.42
C THR A 171 -0.05 11.31 -10.95
N LEU A 172 -1.24 10.76 -10.66
CA LEU A 172 -1.75 10.67 -9.29
C LEU A 172 -0.82 9.82 -8.41
N ASN A 173 -0.47 8.62 -8.87
CA ASN A 173 0.43 7.72 -8.15
C ASN A 173 1.80 8.37 -7.87
N GLY A 174 2.34 9.09 -8.86
CA GLY A 174 3.59 9.83 -8.73
C GLY A 174 3.51 10.96 -7.71
N ALA A 175 2.39 11.70 -7.68
CA ALA A 175 2.15 12.75 -6.69
C ALA A 175 2.06 12.18 -5.26
N LEU A 176 1.28 11.09 -5.08
CA LEU A 176 1.17 10.39 -3.80
C LEU A 176 2.54 9.89 -3.32
N ARG A 177 3.29 9.24 -4.21
CA ARG A 177 4.64 8.73 -3.92
C ARG A 177 5.60 9.85 -3.51
N ALA A 178 5.64 10.93 -4.29
CA ALA A 178 6.53 12.06 -4.03
C ALA A 178 6.20 12.75 -2.69
N ALA A 179 4.91 12.92 -2.38
CA ALA A 179 4.47 13.44 -1.09
C ALA A 179 4.92 12.56 0.08
N ALA A 180 4.74 11.24 -0.03
CA ALA A 180 5.14 10.29 1.02
C ALA A 180 6.67 10.25 1.21
N GLU A 181 7.43 10.22 0.11
CA GLU A 181 8.91 10.26 0.13
C GLU A 181 9.43 11.58 0.75
N ASP A 182 8.86 12.73 0.37
CA ASP A 182 9.27 14.04 0.90
C ASP A 182 8.91 14.22 2.37
N PHE A 183 7.71 13.76 2.77
CA PHE A 183 7.27 13.80 4.16
C PHE A 183 8.14 12.90 5.05
N ALA A 184 8.40 11.65 4.64
CA ALA A 184 9.28 10.74 5.37
C ALA A 184 10.71 11.29 5.50
N ARG A 185 11.22 11.95 4.47
CA ARG A 185 12.55 12.59 4.51
C ARG A 185 12.62 13.75 5.51
N ARG A 186 11.54 14.51 5.68
CA ARG A 186 11.51 15.70 6.55
C ARG A 186 11.21 15.37 8.02
N PHE A 187 10.36 14.38 8.27
CA PHE A 187 9.66 14.25 9.55
C PHE A 187 9.79 12.88 10.23
N ALA A 188 10.38 11.87 9.60
CA ALA A 188 10.40 10.51 10.17
C ALA A 188 11.19 10.40 11.49
N ASP A 189 12.09 11.34 11.80
CA ASP A 189 12.84 11.39 13.07
C ASP A 189 12.30 12.46 14.03
N ASP A 190 11.21 13.15 13.68
CA ASP A 190 10.64 14.25 14.47
C ASP A 190 9.38 13.80 15.23
N PRO A 191 9.49 13.48 16.53
CA PRO A 191 8.36 13.08 17.35
C PRO A 191 7.38 14.23 17.64
N GLU A 192 7.76 15.48 17.34
CA GLU A 192 6.91 16.67 17.48
C GLU A 192 6.32 17.14 16.15
N THR A 193 6.38 16.29 15.10
CA THR A 193 5.79 16.59 13.79
C THR A 193 4.36 17.10 13.97
N PRO A 194 4.05 18.34 13.55
CA PRO A 194 2.71 18.89 13.70
C PRO A 194 1.65 18.07 12.96
N ASP A 195 0.48 17.96 13.57
CA ASP A 195 -0.70 17.37 12.93
C ASP A 195 -0.97 18.07 11.60
N GLY A 196 -1.09 17.29 10.52
CA GLY A 196 -1.42 17.80 9.18
C GLY A 196 -0.23 18.11 8.26
N GLU A 197 1.03 17.95 8.67
CA GLU A 197 2.18 18.15 7.76
C GLU A 197 2.15 17.20 6.55
N ILE A 198 1.72 15.95 6.75
CA ILE A 198 1.52 14.99 5.65
C ILE A 198 0.46 15.47 4.65
N ALA A 199 -0.58 16.15 5.13
CA ALA A 199 -1.61 16.74 4.29
C ALA A 199 -1.05 17.89 3.47
N THR A 200 -0.20 18.72 4.08
CA THR A 200 0.50 19.81 3.40
C THR A 200 1.37 19.26 2.26
N CYS A 201 2.19 18.23 2.53
CA CYS A 201 2.99 17.57 1.50
C CYS A 201 2.12 16.97 0.38
N LEU A 202 1.03 16.31 0.73
CA LEU A 202 0.11 15.69 -0.22
C LEU A 202 -0.58 16.72 -1.12
N LEU A 203 -1.15 17.78 -0.54
CA LEU A 203 -1.82 18.85 -1.29
C LEU A 203 -0.82 19.60 -2.19
N ALA A 204 0.41 19.83 -1.73
CA ALA A 204 1.45 20.45 -2.54
C ALA A 204 1.79 19.58 -3.76
N ALA A 205 1.97 18.27 -3.57
CA ALA A 205 2.28 17.34 -4.66
C ALA A 205 1.13 17.22 -5.67
N LEU A 206 -0.12 17.15 -5.19
CA LEU A 206 -1.31 17.11 -6.06
C LEU A 206 -1.50 18.41 -6.83
N ARG A 207 -1.22 19.58 -6.23
CA ARG A 207 -1.24 20.87 -6.94
C ARG A 207 -0.21 20.89 -8.05
N ALA A 208 1.04 20.53 -7.76
CA ALA A 208 2.08 20.44 -8.78
C ALA A 208 1.68 19.50 -9.92
N ALA A 209 1.08 18.35 -9.61
CA ALA A 209 0.57 17.42 -10.61
C ALA A 209 -0.59 18.00 -11.46
N SER A 210 -1.43 18.85 -10.88
CA SER A 210 -2.54 19.52 -11.58
C SER A 210 -2.08 20.67 -12.47
N GLU A 211 -1.00 21.36 -12.10
CA GLU A 211 -0.40 22.45 -12.88
C GLU A 211 0.35 21.93 -14.12
N GLY A 212 0.84 20.69 -14.07
CA GLY A 212 1.56 20.04 -15.17
C GLY A 212 3.08 20.26 -15.09
N LEU A 213 3.78 20.12 -16.23
CA LEU A 213 5.23 20.31 -16.29
C LEU A 213 5.57 21.80 -16.36
N PRO A 214 6.59 22.28 -15.62
CA PRO A 214 7.11 23.62 -15.83
C PRO A 214 7.71 23.70 -17.24
N TYR A 215 7.32 24.75 -17.97
CA TYR A 215 7.74 25.03 -19.34
C TYR A 215 9.22 25.36 -19.48
#